data_AF-A0AAU9UVB6-F1
#
_entry.id   AF-A0AAU9UVB6-F1
#
_cell.length_a   1.000
_cell.length_b   1.000
_cell.length_c   1.000
_cell.angle_alpha   90.00
_cell.angle_beta   90.00
_cell.angle_gamma   90.00
#
_symmetry.space_group_name_H-M   'P 1'
#
loop_
_entity.id
_entity.type
_entity.pdbx_description
1 polymer ?
#
loop_
_entity_poly.entity_id
_entity_poly.type
_entity_poly.pdbx_seq_one_letter_code
_entity_poly.pdbx_strand_id
1 'polypeptide(L)'
;MEKSTIMLYNNYSNLSEFTIGIPQANSTEISYEEPPEINKKIDEHSKHEISRRQTTLETYLQKIKQKNLEMKQKIEEEIRASLKTPRVDIFNPFKISLNPVIRHIKPVQNKPKTKRKKSSVIPLDNLPSELLEDMKYKPPKRFRPRSASWITKRLYKFLENKLESKYDYKARVRAERLVEMMFNFTREVKRGPNEQAVDTLKKEMARLEIVKTHFDFYEFFHEYMPREIRVKVVPDIVNKIPLPRSGIFSNILQ
;
A
#
# COMPACT_ATOMS: atom_id res chain seq x y z
N MET A 1 30.16 -23.41 50.90
CA MET A 1 30.25 -24.25 49.69
C MET A 1 29.83 -23.37 48.54
N GLU A 2 30.74 -22.54 48.04
CA GLU A 2 31.75 -22.84 47.01
C GLU A 2 31.27 -22.35 45.65
N LYS A 3 32.16 -21.56 45.06
CA LYS A 3 32.01 -20.77 43.85
C LYS A 3 32.32 -21.65 42.64
N SER A 4 31.71 -21.40 41.49
CA SER A 4 32.34 -21.71 40.21
C SER A 4 31.84 -20.79 39.11
N THR A 5 32.58 -19.70 38.98
CA THR A 5 32.86 -18.91 37.79
C THR A 5 33.20 -19.81 36.60
N ILE A 6 32.54 -19.63 35.46
CA ILE A 6 33.15 -19.89 34.15
C ILE A 6 32.90 -18.67 33.27
N MET A 7 34.00 -18.25 32.69
CA MET A 7 34.25 -17.03 31.96
C MET A 7 34.80 -17.48 30.60
N LEU A 8 34.57 -16.67 29.57
CA LEU A 8 35.45 -16.41 28.41
C LEU A 8 35.22 -17.07 27.01
N TYR A 9 35.04 -16.12 26.07
CA TYR A 9 35.57 -15.96 24.69
C TYR A 9 34.84 -16.47 23.44
N ASN A 10 34.34 -15.47 22.69
CA ASN A 10 34.49 -15.16 21.26
C ASN A 10 34.97 -16.26 20.30
N ASN A 11 34.25 -16.38 19.18
CA ASN A 11 34.90 -16.51 17.88
C ASN A 11 34.13 -15.76 16.77
N TYR A 12 34.89 -14.91 16.08
CA TYR A 12 34.55 -14.21 14.85
C TYR A 12 34.57 -15.18 13.65
N SER A 13 34.11 -14.67 12.51
CA SER A 13 34.42 -15.11 11.12
C SER A 13 33.37 -15.99 10.44
N ASN A 14 32.43 -15.34 9.73
CA ASN A 14 32.08 -15.80 8.39
C ASN A 14 31.63 -14.61 7.55
N LEU A 15 32.63 -13.96 6.94
CA LEU A 15 32.48 -12.94 5.92
C LEU A 15 32.64 -13.68 4.58
N SER A 16 31.53 -14.10 3.97
CA SER A 16 31.54 -14.67 2.61
C SER A 16 30.88 -13.67 1.66
N GLU A 17 31.75 -12.94 0.98
CA GLU A 17 31.63 -12.40 -0.39
C GLU A 17 30.22 -12.41 -1.01
N PHE A 18 29.51 -11.29 -0.88
CA PHE A 18 28.44 -10.92 -1.80
C PHE A 18 29.07 -10.16 -2.97
N THR A 19 29.46 -10.88 -4.03
CA THR A 19 29.86 -10.29 -5.29
C THR A 19 28.67 -9.58 -5.93
N ILE A 20 28.77 -8.26 -6.03
CA ILE A 20 27.82 -7.39 -6.74
C ILE A 20 27.94 -7.71 -8.23
N GLY A 21 26.94 -8.39 -8.79
CA GLY A 21 26.81 -8.65 -10.22
C GLY A 21 26.56 -7.37 -10.99
N ILE A 22 27.62 -6.72 -11.44
CA ILE A 22 27.58 -5.71 -12.50
C ILE A 22 27.55 -6.47 -13.83
N PRO A 23 26.55 -6.29 -14.71
CA PRO A 23 26.60 -6.89 -16.04
C PRO A 23 27.73 -6.23 -16.84
N GLN A 24 28.81 -6.99 -17.02
CA GLN A 24 29.94 -6.64 -17.85
C GLN A 24 29.51 -6.74 -19.33
N ALA A 25 29.74 -5.68 -20.09
CA ALA A 25 29.48 -5.65 -21.53
C ALA A 25 30.40 -6.66 -22.23
N ASN A 26 29.82 -7.69 -22.84
CA ASN A 26 30.56 -8.60 -23.70
C ASN A 26 31.08 -7.83 -24.93
N SER A 27 32.40 -7.74 -25.01
CA SER A 27 33.15 -7.35 -26.19
C SER A 27 32.82 -8.26 -27.35
N THR A 28 32.43 -7.66 -28.47
CA THR A 28 32.34 -8.31 -29.77
C THR A 28 33.76 -8.50 -30.30
N GLU A 29 34.32 -9.71 -30.17
CA GLU A 29 35.45 -10.12 -31.01
C GLU A 29 34.92 -10.34 -32.44
N ILE A 30 35.14 -9.33 -33.28
CA ILE A 30 34.86 -9.39 -34.72
C ILE A 30 36.09 -10.04 -35.38
N SER A 31 35.90 -11.27 -35.85
CA SER A 31 36.86 -11.96 -36.71
C SER A 31 36.99 -11.22 -38.05
N TYR A 32 38.22 -10.87 -38.43
CA TYR A 32 38.53 -10.27 -39.71
C TYR A 32 38.55 -11.36 -40.79
N GLU A 33 37.56 -11.36 -41.68
CA GLU A 33 37.66 -12.02 -42.99
C GLU A 33 37.73 -10.95 -44.07
N GLU A 34 38.76 -11.04 -44.91
CA GLU A 34 39.00 -10.17 -46.06
C GLU A 34 37.87 -10.29 -47.11
N PRO A 35 37.55 -9.19 -47.81
CA PRO A 35 36.43 -9.14 -48.74
C PRO A 35 36.81 -9.69 -50.13
N PRO A 36 35.95 -10.47 -50.82
CA PRO A 36 36.09 -10.69 -52.23
C PRO A 36 35.57 -9.48 -53.02
N GLU A 37 36.40 -9.01 -53.95
CA GLU A 37 36.12 -7.97 -54.92
C GLU A 37 34.87 -8.27 -55.77
N ILE A 38 33.92 -7.34 -55.81
CA ILE A 38 32.91 -7.29 -56.88
C ILE A 38 32.89 -5.89 -57.49
N ASN A 39 33.19 -5.88 -58.79
CA ASN A 39 33.32 -4.72 -59.66
C ASN A 39 32.02 -3.92 -59.86
N LYS A 40 32.17 -2.59 -59.79
CA LYS A 40 31.60 -1.54 -60.66
C LYS A 40 30.12 -1.62 -61.05
N LYS A 41 29.31 -0.76 -60.41
CA LYS A 41 28.55 0.36 -61.03
C LYS A 41 27.78 1.09 -59.93
N ILE A 42 28.30 2.25 -59.50
CA ILE A 42 27.53 3.16 -58.64
C ILE A 42 26.95 4.23 -59.55
N ASP A 43 25.63 4.14 -59.73
CA ASP A 43 24.79 5.12 -60.39
C ASP A 43 25.02 6.53 -59.83
N GLU A 44 25.31 7.48 -60.72
CA GLU A 44 25.41 8.91 -60.40
C GLU A 44 24.09 9.52 -59.86
N HIS A 45 22.98 8.78 -59.90
CA HIS A 45 21.70 9.19 -59.31
C HIS A 45 21.63 9.10 -57.77
N SER A 46 22.51 8.35 -57.11
CA SER A 46 22.43 8.10 -55.65
C SER A 46 23.01 9.23 -54.79
N LYS A 47 24.00 9.98 -55.30
CA LYS A 47 24.70 11.04 -54.54
C LYS A 47 23.77 12.20 -54.15
N HIS A 48 22.76 12.49 -54.97
CA HIS A 48 21.83 13.60 -54.71
C HIS A 48 20.82 13.26 -53.60
N GLU A 49 20.37 12.01 -53.48
CA GLU A 49 19.48 11.58 -52.39
C GLU A 49 20.19 11.45 -51.05
N ILE A 50 21.44 10.97 -51.05
CA ILE A 50 22.26 10.86 -49.83
C ILE A 50 22.55 12.25 -49.26
N SER A 51 22.86 13.22 -50.13
CA SER A 51 23.06 14.62 -49.73
C SER A 51 21.80 15.26 -49.13
N ARG A 52 20.61 14.99 -49.69
CA ARG A 52 19.33 15.48 -49.11
C ARG A 52 19.03 14.84 -47.76
N ARG A 53 19.36 13.55 -47.56
CA ARG A 53 19.18 12.89 -46.26
C ARG A 53 20.14 13.44 -45.20
N GLN A 54 21.37 13.73 -45.58
CA GLN A 54 22.36 14.35 -44.68
C GLN A 54 21.92 15.75 -44.21
N THR A 55 21.37 16.58 -45.10
CA THR A 55 20.90 17.93 -44.73
C THR A 55 19.64 17.88 -43.83
N THR A 56 18.74 16.92 -44.06
CA THR A 56 17.58 16.72 -43.17
C THR A 56 17.96 16.26 -41.77
N LEU A 57 19.00 15.42 -41.65
CA LEU A 57 19.51 14.97 -40.38
C LEU A 57 20.20 16.10 -39.63
N GLU A 58 20.99 16.91 -40.32
CA GLU A 58 21.68 18.07 -39.75
C GLU A 58 20.70 19.12 -39.21
N THR A 59 19.66 19.44 -39.99
CA THR A 59 18.58 20.33 -39.55
C THR A 59 17.82 19.78 -38.35
N TYR A 60 17.59 18.47 -38.27
CA TYR A 60 16.95 17.84 -37.12
C TYR A 60 17.84 17.89 -35.86
N LEU A 61 19.13 17.62 -35.99
CA LEU A 61 20.10 17.74 -34.89
C LEU A 61 20.21 19.16 -34.37
N GLN A 62 20.22 20.16 -35.26
CA GLN A 62 20.24 21.57 -34.89
C GLN A 62 18.96 21.96 -34.13
N LYS A 63 17.80 21.46 -34.56
CA LYS A 63 16.52 21.67 -33.87
C LYS A 63 16.48 21.03 -32.48
N ILE A 64 17.09 19.85 -32.31
CA ILE A 64 17.24 19.21 -30.99
C ILE A 64 18.13 20.05 -30.09
N LYS A 65 19.29 20.51 -30.59
CA LYS A 65 20.20 21.37 -29.83
C LYS A 65 19.51 22.65 -29.37
N GLN A 66 18.75 23.29 -30.25
CA GLN A 66 18.00 24.51 -29.92
C GLN A 66 16.94 24.25 -28.85
N LYS A 67 16.15 23.18 -28.96
CA LYS A 67 15.16 22.81 -27.93
C LYS A 67 15.79 22.51 -26.58
N ASN A 68 16.95 21.83 -26.56
CA ASN A 68 17.66 21.53 -25.32
C ASN A 68 18.20 22.81 -24.65
N LEU A 69 18.65 23.77 -25.44
CA LEU A 69 19.11 25.08 -24.95
C LEU A 69 17.95 25.89 -24.34
N GLU A 70 16.81 25.96 -25.04
CA GLU A 70 15.60 26.63 -24.54
C GLU A 70 15.07 26.00 -23.25
N MET A 71 15.04 24.66 -23.19
CA MET A 71 14.62 23.94 -21.99
C MET A 71 15.55 24.22 -20.80
N LYS A 72 16.87 24.24 -21.04
CA LYS A 72 17.86 24.55 -20.00
C LYS A 72 17.68 25.98 -19.47
N GLN A 73 17.49 26.96 -20.36
CA GLN A 73 17.24 28.35 -19.96
C GLN A 73 15.98 28.49 -19.12
N LYS A 74 14.88 27.84 -19.52
CA LYS A 74 13.62 27.88 -18.78
C LYS A 74 13.74 27.29 -17.37
N ILE A 75 14.48 26.19 -17.23
CA ILE A 75 14.76 25.58 -15.92
C ILE A 75 15.61 26.52 -15.06
N GLU A 76 16.63 27.14 -15.64
CA GLU A 76 17.51 28.08 -14.92
C GLU A 76 16.76 29.34 -14.46
N GLU A 77 15.85 29.87 -15.28
CA GLU A 77 14.97 30.97 -14.92
C GLU A 77 14.02 30.61 -13.77
N GLU A 78 13.44 29.40 -13.79
CA GLU A 78 12.56 28.91 -12.73
C GLU A 78 13.33 28.72 -11.40
N ILE A 79 14.55 28.18 -11.48
CA ILE A 79 15.47 28.09 -10.33
C ILE A 79 15.78 29.48 -9.78
N ARG A 80 16.13 30.44 -10.66
CA ARG A 80 16.46 31.81 -10.25
C ARG A 80 15.26 32.53 -9.64
N ALA A 81 14.05 32.31 -10.15
CA ALA A 81 12.82 32.84 -9.58
C ALA A 81 12.54 32.24 -8.19
N SER A 82 12.78 30.94 -7.99
CA SER A 82 12.60 30.27 -6.70
C SER A 82 13.58 30.74 -5.61
N LEU A 83 14.80 31.12 -6.01
CA LEU A 83 15.85 31.59 -5.08
C LEU A 83 15.70 33.07 -4.69
N LYS A 84 14.94 33.88 -5.44
CA LYS A 84 14.69 35.30 -5.17
C LYS A 84 13.51 35.58 -4.21
N THR A 85 13.22 34.67 -3.27
CA THR A 85 12.28 34.99 -2.19
C THR A 85 12.93 35.96 -1.20
N PRO A 86 12.22 37.01 -0.74
CA PRO A 86 12.77 37.92 0.27
C PRO A 86 13.01 37.14 1.56
N ARG A 87 14.26 37.13 2.04
CA ARG A 87 14.61 36.67 3.38
C ARG A 87 13.86 37.56 4.37
N VAL A 88 12.81 37.03 5.00
CA VAL A 88 12.30 37.62 6.24
C VAL A 88 13.38 37.38 7.29
N ASP A 89 13.96 38.45 7.80
CA ASP A 89 15.07 38.45 8.73
C ASP A 89 14.79 37.58 9.97
N ILE A 90 15.43 36.40 10.02
CA ILE A 90 15.48 35.50 11.18
C ILE A 90 16.66 35.92 12.08
N PHE A 91 16.76 37.20 12.41
CA PHE A 91 17.74 37.70 13.39
C PHE A 91 17.07 38.68 14.34
N ASN A 92 16.35 38.14 15.32
CA ASN A 92 16.15 38.82 16.60
C ASN A 92 15.83 37.81 17.72
N PRO A 93 16.84 37.20 18.35
CA PRO A 93 16.63 36.17 19.39
C PRO A 93 16.32 36.71 20.80
N PHE A 94 16.09 38.03 20.99
CA PHE A 94 15.89 38.64 22.33
C PHE A 94 14.63 39.50 22.45
N LYS A 95 13.46 38.97 22.07
CA LYS A 95 12.19 39.51 22.54
C LYS A 95 11.31 38.41 23.12
N ILE A 96 11.41 38.26 24.43
CA ILE A 96 10.53 37.44 25.27
C ILE A 96 9.17 38.14 25.33
N SER A 97 8.14 37.59 24.69
CA SER A 97 6.77 38.09 24.84
C SER A 97 6.18 37.56 26.15
N LEU A 98 6.32 38.33 27.22
CA LEU A 98 5.48 38.17 28.41
C LEU A 98 4.11 38.77 28.08
N ASN A 99 3.12 37.91 27.82
CA ASN A 99 1.70 38.07 28.16
C ASN A 99 0.86 36.95 27.52
N PRO A 100 0.05 36.18 28.28
CA PRO A 100 -0.89 35.23 27.71
C PRO A 100 -2.10 36.00 27.15
N VAL A 101 -2.06 36.32 25.86
CA VAL A 101 -3.24 36.83 25.15
C VAL A 101 -4.22 35.68 24.95
N ILE A 102 -5.36 35.79 25.62
CA ILE A 102 -6.55 34.95 25.47
C ILE A 102 -6.88 34.84 23.97
N ARG A 103 -6.73 33.63 23.42
CA ARG A 103 -7.01 33.36 22.01
C ARG A 103 -8.52 33.22 21.82
N HIS A 104 -9.17 34.29 21.38
CA HIS A 104 -10.46 34.17 20.70
C HIS A 104 -10.24 33.38 19.40
N ILE A 105 -10.82 32.18 19.34
CA ILE A 105 -10.81 31.33 18.14
C ILE A 105 -11.68 32.02 17.09
N LYS A 106 -11.07 32.69 16.12
CA LYS A 106 -11.74 33.09 14.88
C LYS A 106 -11.88 31.87 13.95
N PRO A 107 -12.99 31.74 13.22
CA PRO A 107 -13.25 30.60 12.35
C PRO A 107 -12.23 30.51 11.21
N VAL A 108 -11.75 29.29 10.97
CA VAL A 108 -10.79 28.92 9.94
C VAL A 108 -11.36 29.25 8.56
N GLN A 109 -10.97 30.40 8.01
CA GLN A 109 -11.16 30.66 6.58
C GLN A 109 -10.12 29.87 5.79
N ASN A 110 -10.63 28.89 5.05
CA ASN A 110 -10.15 28.33 3.79
C ASN A 110 -8.65 28.53 3.47
N LYS A 111 -7.82 27.57 3.90
CA LYS A 111 -6.51 27.35 3.25
C LYS A 111 -6.74 26.95 1.79
N PRO A 112 -6.11 27.60 0.80
CA PRO A 112 -6.18 27.14 -0.58
C PRO A 112 -5.52 25.76 -0.69
N LYS A 113 -6.25 24.81 -1.29
CA LYS A 113 -5.82 23.44 -1.54
C LYS A 113 -4.49 23.46 -2.30
N THR A 114 -3.41 23.03 -1.65
CA THR A 114 -2.15 22.67 -2.31
C THR A 114 -2.47 21.72 -3.46
N LYS A 115 -2.23 22.18 -4.69
CA LYS A 115 -2.37 21.36 -5.90
C LYS A 115 -1.46 20.13 -5.73
N ARG A 116 -2.09 18.95 -5.67
CA ARG A 116 -1.38 17.67 -5.66
C ARG A 116 -0.46 17.63 -6.87
N LYS A 117 0.85 17.49 -6.65
CA LYS A 117 1.82 17.22 -7.71
C LYS A 117 1.36 15.95 -8.41
N LYS A 118 1.11 16.03 -9.71
CA LYS A 118 0.83 14.87 -10.56
C LYS A 118 2.08 14.00 -10.50
N SER A 119 1.98 12.81 -9.90
CA SER A 119 3.02 11.80 -9.98
C SER A 119 3.32 11.52 -11.45
N SER A 120 4.59 11.28 -11.77
CA SER A 120 5.03 10.81 -13.08
C SER A 120 4.35 9.48 -13.38
N VAL A 121 3.26 9.50 -14.15
CA VAL A 121 2.51 8.30 -14.53
C VAL A 121 2.95 7.93 -15.94
N ILE A 122 3.61 6.79 -16.04
CA ILE A 122 3.72 5.97 -17.26
C ILE A 122 2.34 5.93 -17.92
N PRO A 123 2.20 6.14 -19.25
CA PRO A 123 0.90 6.14 -19.92
C PRO A 123 0.13 4.87 -19.59
N LEU A 124 -1.00 5.02 -18.91
CA LEU A 124 -1.82 3.91 -18.41
C LEU A 124 -2.49 3.10 -19.54
N ASP A 125 -2.48 3.62 -20.77
CA ASP A 125 -3.15 3.04 -21.94
C ASP A 125 -2.45 1.82 -22.54
N ASN A 126 -1.20 1.52 -22.15
CA ASN A 126 -0.43 0.38 -22.70
C ASN A 126 -0.41 -0.86 -21.79
N LEU A 127 -1.27 -0.93 -20.76
CA LEU A 127 -1.32 -2.10 -19.89
C LEU A 127 -2.28 -3.19 -20.42
N PRO A 128 -1.97 -4.47 -20.20
CA PRO A 128 -2.89 -5.60 -20.41
C PRO A 128 -4.29 -5.33 -19.84
N SER A 129 -5.34 -5.78 -20.54
CA SER A 129 -6.73 -5.56 -20.14
C SER A 129 -7.08 -6.13 -18.75
N GLU A 130 -6.45 -7.24 -18.36
CA GLU A 130 -6.59 -7.84 -17.03
C GLU A 130 -6.07 -6.90 -15.93
N LEU A 131 -4.91 -6.26 -16.16
CA LEU A 131 -4.33 -5.29 -15.22
C LEU A 131 -5.18 -4.00 -15.15
N LEU A 132 -5.80 -3.59 -16.25
CA LEU A 132 -6.71 -2.45 -16.26
C LEU A 132 -8.00 -2.74 -15.45
N GLU A 133 -8.51 -3.95 -15.48
CA GLU A 133 -9.64 -4.38 -14.64
C GLU A 133 -9.27 -4.42 -13.16
N ASP A 134 -8.08 -4.91 -12.83
CA ASP A 134 -7.56 -4.91 -11.46
C ASP A 134 -7.30 -3.47 -10.95
N MET A 135 -6.78 -2.58 -11.81
CA MET A 135 -6.58 -1.17 -11.49
C MET A 135 -7.89 -0.37 -11.34
N LYS A 136 -8.99 -0.85 -11.94
CA LYS A 136 -10.32 -0.26 -11.78
C LYS A 136 -10.88 -0.49 -10.38
N TYR A 137 -10.35 -1.44 -9.63
CA TYR A 137 -10.78 -1.73 -8.28
C TYR A 137 -10.47 -0.56 -7.34
N LYS A 138 -11.50 0.22 -7.01
CA LYS A 138 -11.46 1.16 -5.88
C LYS A 138 -11.93 0.43 -4.63
N PRO A 139 -11.07 0.26 -3.61
CA PRO A 139 -11.48 -0.34 -2.35
C PRO A 139 -12.72 0.37 -1.80
N PRO A 140 -13.80 -0.37 -1.47
CA PRO A 140 -14.99 0.21 -0.90
C PRO A 140 -14.65 1.05 0.33
N LYS A 141 -15.39 2.16 0.49
CA LYS A 141 -15.32 2.95 1.72
C LYS A 141 -15.79 2.05 2.86
N ARG A 142 -15.00 2.00 3.93
CA ARG A 142 -15.28 1.14 5.09
C ARG A 142 -16.66 1.44 5.65
N PHE A 143 -17.42 0.38 5.93
CA PHE A 143 -18.72 0.45 6.57
C PHE A 143 -18.57 0.99 7.98
N ARG A 144 -18.99 2.24 8.20
CA ARG A 144 -18.90 2.91 9.50
C ARG A 144 -20.22 3.59 9.83
N PRO A 145 -21.24 2.82 10.25
CA PRO A 145 -22.49 3.41 10.70
C PRO A 145 -22.26 4.20 11.98
N ARG A 146 -22.93 5.35 12.10
CA ARG A 146 -22.79 6.24 13.27
C ARG A 146 -23.18 5.57 14.59
N SER A 147 -24.03 4.54 14.52
CA SER A 147 -24.55 3.80 15.67
C SER A 147 -23.63 2.66 16.17
N ALA A 148 -22.56 2.32 15.46
CA ALA A 148 -21.65 1.25 15.85
C ALA A 148 -20.23 1.78 16.09
N SER A 149 -20.01 2.29 17.29
CA SER A 149 -18.68 2.72 17.76
C SER A 149 -17.68 1.56 17.89
N TRP A 150 -18.17 0.33 18.07
CA TRP A 150 -17.36 -0.89 18.19
C TRP A 150 -16.71 -1.32 16.86
N ILE A 151 -17.19 -0.82 15.72
CA ILE A 151 -16.57 -1.08 14.41
C ILE A 151 -15.32 -0.21 14.29
N THR A 152 -14.20 -0.74 14.79
CA THR A 152 -12.91 -0.06 14.86
C THR A 152 -11.96 -0.50 13.74
N LYS A 153 -10.89 0.27 13.52
CA LYS A 153 -9.80 -0.13 12.61
C LYS A 153 -9.14 -1.46 13.03
N ARG A 154 -9.13 -1.76 14.34
CA ARG A 154 -8.56 -3.00 14.88
C ARG A 154 -9.34 -4.22 14.39
N LEU A 155 -10.68 -4.17 14.44
CA LEU A 155 -11.55 -5.22 13.91
C LEU A 155 -11.29 -5.47 12.42
N TYR A 156 -11.26 -4.40 11.62
CA TYR A 156 -10.96 -4.52 10.19
C TYR A 156 -9.59 -5.14 9.94
N LYS A 157 -8.55 -4.71 10.66
CA LYS A 157 -7.21 -5.26 10.51
C LYS A 157 -7.18 -6.76 10.85
N PHE A 158 -7.88 -7.17 11.90
CA PHE A 158 -8.00 -8.58 12.25
C PHE A 158 -8.70 -9.40 11.15
N LEU A 159 -9.83 -8.91 10.64
CA LEU A 159 -10.59 -9.59 9.59
C LEU A 159 -9.83 -9.64 8.25
N GLU A 160 -9.20 -8.53 7.86
CA GLU A 160 -8.36 -8.42 6.67
C GLU A 160 -7.22 -9.47 6.75
N ASN A 161 -6.47 -9.51 7.85
CA ASN A 161 -5.38 -10.49 8.03
C ASN A 161 -5.85 -11.96 7.98
N LYS A 162 -7.04 -12.26 8.51
CA LYS A 162 -7.59 -13.62 8.48
C LYS A 162 -8.12 -14.02 7.11
N LEU A 163 -8.68 -13.07 6.35
CA LEU A 163 -9.26 -13.31 5.03
C LEU A 163 -8.23 -13.19 3.90
N GLU A 164 -7.09 -12.56 4.15
CA GLU A 164 -5.99 -12.37 3.19
C GLU A 164 -5.49 -13.71 2.64
N SER A 165 -5.39 -14.73 3.51
CA SER A 165 -4.97 -16.09 3.11
C SER A 165 -5.83 -16.72 2.01
N LYS A 166 -7.12 -16.38 1.95
CA LYS A 166 -8.10 -17.02 1.05
C LYS A 166 -8.55 -16.11 -0.09
N TYR A 167 -8.58 -14.80 0.13
CA TYR A 167 -9.20 -13.85 -0.80
C TYR A 167 -8.26 -12.72 -1.26
N ASP A 168 -7.02 -12.64 -0.75
CA ASP A 168 -5.99 -11.68 -1.16
C ASP A 168 -6.55 -10.24 -1.34
N TYR A 169 -6.49 -9.64 -2.53
CA TYR A 169 -6.99 -8.29 -2.79
C TYR A 169 -8.51 -8.12 -2.57
N LYS A 170 -9.29 -9.21 -2.62
CA LYS A 170 -10.75 -9.22 -2.33
C LYS A 170 -11.06 -9.36 -0.84
N ALA A 171 -10.07 -9.62 0.02
CA ALA A 171 -10.24 -9.79 1.46
C ALA A 171 -10.96 -8.58 2.09
N ARG A 172 -10.64 -7.37 1.63
CA ARG A 172 -11.27 -6.15 2.10
C ARG A 172 -12.77 -6.12 1.82
N VAL A 173 -13.22 -6.51 0.62
CA VAL A 173 -14.67 -6.56 0.29
C VAL A 173 -15.39 -7.58 1.18
N ARG A 174 -14.75 -8.73 1.42
CA ARG A 174 -15.32 -9.80 2.24
C ARG A 174 -15.40 -9.36 3.71
N ALA A 175 -14.38 -8.68 4.21
CA ALA A 175 -14.40 -8.09 5.55
C ALA A 175 -15.55 -7.09 5.70
N GLU A 176 -15.79 -6.21 4.71
CA GLU A 176 -16.93 -5.28 4.75
C GLU A 176 -18.28 -6.00 4.84
N ARG A 177 -18.51 -7.00 3.97
CA ARG A 177 -19.75 -7.78 3.98
C ARG A 177 -19.98 -8.47 5.32
N LEU A 178 -18.92 -8.99 5.93
CA LEU A 178 -19.01 -9.63 7.23
C LEU A 178 -19.32 -8.62 8.33
N VAL A 179 -18.67 -7.46 8.34
CA VAL A 179 -18.94 -6.40 9.33
C VAL A 179 -20.38 -5.90 9.19
N GLU A 180 -20.92 -5.79 7.98
CA GLU A 180 -22.32 -5.45 7.73
C GLU A 180 -23.27 -6.52 8.28
N MET A 181 -22.98 -7.81 8.04
CA MET A 181 -23.74 -8.93 8.62
C MET A 181 -23.71 -8.89 10.15
N MET A 182 -22.53 -8.69 10.74
CA MET A 182 -22.36 -8.55 12.20
C MET A 182 -23.14 -7.34 12.74
N PHE A 183 -23.16 -6.23 12.01
CA PHE A 183 -23.95 -5.06 12.40
C PHE A 183 -25.45 -5.37 12.42
N ASN A 184 -25.98 -6.02 11.38
CA ASN A 184 -27.38 -6.44 11.35
C ASN A 184 -27.70 -7.41 12.49
N PHE A 185 -26.82 -8.39 12.74
CA PHE A 185 -26.92 -9.28 13.90
C PHE A 185 -26.97 -8.52 15.22
N THR A 186 -26.09 -7.52 15.45
CA THR A 186 -26.15 -6.73 16.69
C THR A 186 -27.47 -5.97 16.85
N ARG A 187 -28.14 -5.59 15.75
CA ARG A 187 -29.46 -4.96 15.81
C ARG A 187 -30.55 -5.94 16.19
N GLU A 188 -30.47 -7.17 15.69
CA GLU A 188 -31.40 -8.25 16.04
C GLU A 188 -31.23 -8.66 17.51
N VAL A 189 -30.00 -8.92 17.94
CA VAL A 189 -29.68 -9.30 19.33
C VAL A 189 -30.06 -8.21 20.33
N LYS A 190 -30.00 -6.94 19.93
CA LYS A 190 -30.50 -5.84 20.77
C LYS A 190 -31.99 -5.99 21.11
N ARG A 191 -32.81 -6.49 20.18
CA ARG A 191 -34.25 -6.71 20.39
C ARG A 191 -34.54 -7.91 21.30
N GLY A 192 -33.71 -8.94 21.27
CA GLY A 192 -33.82 -10.11 22.16
C GLY A 192 -32.75 -11.16 21.87
N PRO A 193 -32.48 -12.09 22.80
CA PRO A 193 -31.61 -13.22 22.50
C PRO A 193 -32.24 -14.08 21.41
N ASN A 194 -31.51 -14.30 20.32
CA ASN A 194 -31.94 -15.16 19.22
C ASN A 194 -30.83 -16.19 18.93
N GLU A 195 -31.01 -17.40 19.47
CA GLU A 195 -30.04 -18.49 19.35
C GLU A 195 -29.80 -18.89 17.89
N GLN A 196 -30.84 -18.89 17.05
CA GLN A 196 -30.73 -19.23 15.63
C GLN A 196 -29.86 -18.22 14.87
N ALA A 197 -29.97 -16.93 15.21
CA ALA A 197 -29.14 -15.89 14.61
C ALA A 197 -27.66 -16.05 15.02
N VAL A 198 -27.41 -16.45 16.27
CA VAL A 198 -26.05 -16.74 16.77
C VAL A 198 -25.44 -17.92 16.02
N ASP A 199 -26.19 -19.00 15.85
CA ASP A 199 -25.71 -20.20 15.15
C ASP A 199 -25.48 -19.96 13.66
N THR A 200 -26.34 -19.15 13.02
CA THR A 200 -26.13 -18.72 11.63
C THR A 200 -24.84 -17.93 11.49
N LEU A 201 -24.60 -16.98 12.40
CA LEU A 201 -23.36 -16.18 12.38
C LEU A 201 -22.12 -17.04 12.64
N LYS A 202 -22.17 -17.97 13.60
CA LYS A 202 -21.09 -18.93 13.87
C LYS A 202 -20.73 -19.72 12.62
N LYS A 203 -21.73 -20.28 11.92
CA LYS A 203 -21.52 -21.04 10.68
C LYS A 203 -20.92 -20.19 9.56
N GLU A 204 -21.40 -18.96 9.38
CA GLU A 204 -20.85 -18.04 8.37
C GLU A 204 -19.39 -17.66 8.67
N MET A 205 -19.06 -17.36 9.93
CA MET A 205 -17.68 -17.07 10.34
C MET A 205 -16.76 -18.28 10.17
N ALA A 206 -17.26 -19.49 10.41
CA ALA A 206 -16.51 -20.72 10.22
C ALA A 206 -16.28 -21.06 8.73
N ARG A 207 -17.27 -20.82 7.86
CA ARG A 207 -17.13 -20.94 6.39
C ARG A 207 -16.07 -20.01 5.82
N LEU A 208 -15.93 -18.83 6.42
CA LEU A 208 -14.91 -17.84 6.07
C LEU A 208 -13.55 -18.11 6.75
N GLU A 209 -13.43 -19.19 7.53
CA GLU A 209 -12.21 -19.61 8.22
C GLU A 209 -11.64 -18.58 9.22
N ILE A 210 -12.49 -17.67 9.68
CA ILE A 210 -12.11 -16.66 10.68
C ILE A 210 -12.05 -17.31 12.07
N VAL A 211 -12.93 -18.27 12.30
CA VAL A 211 -13.17 -18.96 13.56
C VAL A 211 -13.21 -20.46 13.26
N LYS A 212 -12.48 -21.29 14.02
CA LYS A 212 -12.51 -22.75 13.85
C LYS A 212 -13.38 -23.39 14.91
N THR A 213 -13.17 -23.01 16.17
CA THR A 213 -13.85 -23.59 17.33
C THR A 213 -14.91 -22.66 17.91
N HIS A 214 -15.83 -23.20 18.72
CA HIS A 214 -16.75 -22.34 19.47
C HIS A 214 -16.00 -21.40 20.43
N PHE A 215 -14.86 -21.85 21.00
CA PHE A 215 -13.99 -21.01 21.82
C PHE A 215 -13.48 -19.78 21.06
N ASP A 216 -12.95 -19.95 19.85
CA ASP A 216 -12.44 -18.86 19.02
C ASP A 216 -13.52 -17.80 18.77
N PHE A 217 -14.78 -18.24 18.62
CA PHE A 217 -15.92 -17.34 18.44
C PHE A 217 -16.13 -16.49 19.70
N TYR A 218 -16.05 -17.11 20.87
CA TYR A 218 -16.21 -16.41 22.14
C TYR A 218 -15.08 -15.43 22.40
N GLU A 219 -13.82 -15.81 22.12
CA GLU A 219 -12.67 -14.91 22.23
C GLU A 219 -12.83 -13.69 21.32
N PHE A 220 -13.24 -13.91 20.06
CA PHE A 220 -13.52 -12.85 19.11
C PHE A 220 -14.60 -11.87 19.61
N PHE A 221 -15.74 -12.39 20.10
CA PHE A 221 -16.80 -11.55 20.66
C PHE A 221 -16.37 -10.84 21.96
N HIS A 222 -15.48 -11.46 22.74
CA HIS A 222 -14.92 -10.84 23.93
C HIS A 222 -14.00 -9.65 23.59
N GLU A 223 -13.25 -9.73 22.49
CA GLU A 223 -12.28 -8.70 22.12
C GLU A 223 -12.93 -7.51 21.38
N TYR A 224 -13.84 -7.78 20.45
CA TYR A 224 -14.31 -6.76 19.49
C TYR A 224 -15.73 -6.24 19.74
N MET A 225 -16.55 -6.96 20.50
CA MET A 225 -17.96 -6.60 20.71
C MET A 225 -18.22 -5.92 22.06
N PRO A 226 -19.18 -4.98 22.09
CA PRO A 226 -19.54 -4.28 23.31
C PRO A 226 -20.28 -5.23 24.28
N ARG A 227 -20.24 -4.90 25.57
CA ARG A 227 -20.68 -5.79 26.66
C ARG A 227 -22.15 -6.20 26.54
N GLU A 228 -23.01 -5.31 26.06
CA GLU A 228 -24.45 -5.55 25.93
C GLU A 228 -24.76 -6.67 24.94
N ILE A 229 -23.95 -6.80 23.88
CA ILE A 229 -24.08 -7.88 22.91
C ILE A 229 -23.44 -9.14 23.47
N ARG A 230 -22.28 -9.02 24.12
CA ARG A 230 -21.53 -10.15 24.67
C ARG A 230 -22.37 -11.00 25.61
N VAL A 231 -23.07 -10.38 26.56
CA VAL A 231 -23.92 -11.09 27.55
C VAL A 231 -25.06 -11.86 26.89
N LYS A 232 -25.54 -11.41 25.73
CA LYS A 232 -26.65 -12.04 25.01
C LYS A 232 -26.22 -13.16 24.07
N VAL A 233 -25.01 -13.08 23.55
CA VAL A 233 -24.44 -14.04 22.57
C VAL A 233 -23.64 -15.14 23.26
N VAL A 234 -23.06 -14.81 24.41
CA VAL A 234 -22.37 -15.72 25.29
C VAL A 234 -23.31 -15.99 26.47
N PRO A 235 -24.31 -16.88 26.33
CA PRO A 235 -25.02 -17.36 27.52
C PRO A 235 -23.94 -17.99 28.40
N ASP A 236 -23.76 -17.50 29.64
CA ASP A 236 -22.74 -17.96 30.59
C ASP A 236 -22.45 -19.46 30.42
N ILE A 237 -21.40 -19.73 29.63
CA ILE A 237 -20.91 -21.07 29.25
C ILE A 237 -20.48 -21.83 30.51
N VAL A 238 -20.31 -21.12 31.62
CA VAL A 238 -20.01 -21.71 32.93
C VAL A 238 -21.26 -22.19 33.66
N ASN A 239 -22.45 -21.62 33.41
CA ASN A 239 -23.64 -21.86 34.24
C ASN A 239 -24.71 -22.77 33.62
N LYS A 240 -24.65 -23.08 32.32
CA LYS A 240 -25.66 -23.92 31.64
C LYS A 240 -25.10 -24.95 30.66
N ILE A 241 -23.91 -25.50 30.91
CA ILE A 241 -23.45 -26.66 30.14
C ILE A 241 -23.75 -27.94 30.93
N PRO A 242 -24.77 -28.74 30.56
CA PRO A 242 -24.63 -30.17 30.77
C PRO A 242 -23.46 -30.60 29.90
N LEU A 243 -22.35 -31.05 30.48
CA LEU A 243 -21.20 -31.58 29.72
C LEU A 243 -21.67 -32.54 28.62
N PRO A 244 -21.51 -32.26 27.32
CA PRO A 244 -21.80 -33.24 26.27
C PRO A 244 -20.54 -33.57 25.47
N ARG A 245 -20.61 -34.67 24.73
CA ARG A 245 -19.53 -35.40 24.05
C ARG A 245 -18.72 -34.61 22.99
N SER A 246 -19.05 -33.34 22.74
CA SER A 246 -18.35 -32.37 21.89
C SER A 246 -18.22 -31.04 22.65
N GLY A 247 -17.02 -30.78 23.19
CA GLY A 247 -16.76 -29.65 24.09
C GLY A 247 -16.65 -28.28 23.42
N ILE A 248 -16.33 -27.25 24.20
CA ILE A 248 -16.14 -25.84 23.77
C ILE A 248 -15.10 -25.68 22.65
N PHE A 249 -14.21 -26.67 22.50
CA PHE A 249 -13.17 -26.75 21.48
C PHE A 249 -13.59 -27.53 20.22
N SER A 250 -14.85 -27.96 20.11
CA SER A 250 -15.32 -28.62 18.89
C SER A 250 -15.34 -27.63 17.72
N ASN A 251 -15.11 -28.16 16.52
CA ASN A 251 -15.24 -27.39 15.29
C ASN A 251 -16.70 -27.03 15.05
N ILE A 252 -16.94 -25.81 14.60
CA ILE A 252 -18.30 -25.28 14.39
C ILE A 252 -19.04 -25.97 13.23
N LEU A 253 -18.30 -26.48 12.25
CA LEU A 253 -18.86 -27.11 11.03
C LEU A 253 -19.05 -28.63 11.15
N GLN A 254 -18.73 -29.22 12.31
CA GLN A 254 -18.68 -30.66 12.52
C GLN A 254 -19.99 -31.23 13.07
#